data_AF-A0A075AZC9-F1
#
_entry.id   AF-A0A075AZC9-F1
#
_cell.length_a   1.000
_cell.length_b   1.000
_cell.length_c   1.000
_cell.angle_alpha   90.00
_cell.angle_beta   90.00
_cell.angle_gamma   90.00
#
_symmetry.space_group_name_H-M   'P 1'
#
loop_
_entity.id
_entity.type
_entity.pdbx_description
1 polymer ?
#
loop_
_entity_poly.entity_id
_entity_poly.type
_entity_poly.pdbx_seq_one_letter_code
_entity_poly.pdbx_strand_id
1 'polypeptide(L)'
;MSFGDFILNLETNNDHVHYLQSQNDNLSQDGFAAIRKDVPESIEFASEALDAKPDAVNLWIGNEKSTTSMHKDHYENLYAVVRGCKIFTLYPPNYYPFLKEWEIIPEINDGQPMTLPWITADPENLQRDLPPPLIAVVEEGDLFYLPSLWYHKVEQDGFTVAVNYWYDMHFGC
;
A
#
# COMPACT_ATOMS: atom_id res chain seq x y z
N MET A 1 18.80 7.19 -7.85
CA MET A 1 18.68 6.44 -9.12
C MET A 1 17.84 7.29 -10.07
N SER A 2 18.15 7.34 -11.37
CA SER A 2 17.27 8.03 -12.32
C SER A 2 15.98 7.22 -12.54
N PHE A 3 14.90 7.87 -12.99
CA PHE A 3 13.66 7.14 -13.29
C PHE A 3 13.85 6.11 -14.42
N GLY A 4 14.65 6.44 -15.44
CA GLY A 4 14.96 5.51 -16.53
C GLY A 4 15.71 4.27 -16.05
N ASP A 5 16.72 4.44 -15.21
CA ASP A 5 17.45 3.31 -14.60
C ASP A 5 16.52 2.47 -13.72
N PHE A 6 15.61 3.11 -12.99
CA PHE A 6 14.62 2.42 -12.17
C PHE A 6 13.71 1.52 -13.01
N ILE A 7 13.17 2.02 -14.13
CA ILE A 7 12.35 1.22 -15.04
C ILE A 7 13.16 0.07 -15.64
N LEU A 8 14.38 0.34 -16.10
CA LEU A 8 15.27 -0.70 -16.62
C LEU A 8 15.57 -1.78 -15.57
N ASN A 9 15.75 -1.40 -14.31
CA ASN A 9 15.98 -2.34 -13.21
C ASN A 9 14.74 -3.13 -12.81
N LEU A 10 13.53 -2.65 -13.09
CA LEU A 10 12.30 -3.42 -12.91
C LEU A 10 12.11 -4.46 -14.01
N GLU A 11 12.49 -4.14 -15.25
CA GLU A 11 12.39 -5.02 -16.41
C GLU A 11 13.53 -6.04 -16.46
N THR A 12 14.74 -5.63 -16.08
CA THR A 12 15.87 -6.53 -15.93
C THR A 12 15.77 -7.20 -14.57
N ASN A 13 15.42 -8.48 -14.57
CA ASN A 13 15.16 -9.28 -13.38
C ASN A 13 16.44 -9.52 -12.53
N ASN A 14 17.03 -8.45 -11.99
CA ASN A 14 18.24 -8.46 -11.18
C ASN A 14 17.93 -8.90 -9.74
N ASP A 15 18.96 -9.20 -8.93
CA ASP A 15 18.77 -9.72 -7.57
C ASP A 15 18.23 -8.68 -6.56
N HIS A 16 18.13 -7.41 -6.95
CA HIS A 16 17.62 -6.35 -6.11
C HIS A 16 16.11 -6.14 -6.30
N VAL A 17 15.41 -5.89 -5.19
CA VAL A 17 14.00 -5.51 -5.23
C VAL A 17 13.92 -4.00 -5.35
N HIS A 18 13.30 -3.54 -6.44
CA HIS A 18 13.04 -2.12 -6.68
C HIS A 18 11.55 -1.85 -6.54
N TYR A 19 11.19 -0.88 -5.70
CA TYR A 19 9.80 -0.51 -5.48
C TYR A 19 9.68 0.99 -5.20
N LEU A 20 8.92 1.70 -6.04
CA LEU A 20 8.55 3.09 -5.80
C LEU A 20 7.35 3.08 -4.84
N GLN A 21 7.64 3.34 -3.56
CA GLN A 21 6.70 3.19 -2.45
C GLN A 21 6.85 4.27 -1.37
N SER A 22 7.44 5.42 -1.69
CA SER A 22 7.76 6.45 -0.69
C SER A 22 6.55 7.02 0.07
N GLN A 23 5.33 6.78 -0.42
CA GLN A 23 4.07 7.31 0.14
C GLN A 23 4.19 8.82 0.40
N ASN A 24 3.40 9.36 1.35
CA ASN A 24 3.45 10.75 1.78
C ASN A 24 3.26 11.75 0.64
N ASP A 25 2.21 11.53 -0.15
CA ASP A 25 1.84 12.39 -1.28
C ASP A 25 2.96 12.47 -2.33
N ASN A 26 3.65 11.35 -2.58
CA ASN A 26 4.83 11.36 -3.45
C ASN A 26 4.54 11.86 -4.88
N LEU A 27 3.30 11.73 -5.38
CA LEU A 27 2.93 12.16 -6.72
C LEU A 27 2.93 13.69 -6.86
N SER A 28 2.80 14.42 -5.75
CA SER A 28 2.84 15.89 -5.76
C SER A 28 4.25 16.45 -5.92
N GLN A 29 5.28 15.62 -5.72
CA GLN A 29 6.69 16.02 -5.84
C GLN A 29 7.07 16.38 -7.28
N ASP A 30 7.95 17.38 -7.43
CA ASP A 30 8.39 17.92 -8.73
C ASP A 30 8.91 16.84 -9.70
N GLY A 31 9.51 15.77 -9.18
CA GLY A 31 10.01 14.64 -9.97
C GLY A 31 8.94 13.93 -10.81
N PHE A 32 7.66 14.06 -10.45
CA PHE A 32 6.53 13.43 -11.14
C PHE A 32 5.59 14.42 -11.82
N ALA A 33 5.97 15.69 -11.95
CA ALA A 33 5.12 16.73 -12.57
C ALA A 33 4.65 16.35 -13.99
N ALA A 34 5.46 15.60 -14.74
CA ALA A 34 5.11 15.16 -16.09
C ALA A 34 3.92 14.19 -16.14
N ILE A 35 3.74 13.34 -15.12
CA ILE A 35 2.66 12.34 -15.04
C ILE A 35 1.52 12.78 -14.13
N ARG A 36 1.77 13.71 -13.20
CA ARG A 36 0.76 14.25 -12.28
C ARG A 36 -0.48 14.78 -13.00
N LYS A 37 -0.30 15.40 -14.17
CA LYS A 37 -1.41 15.93 -14.98
C LYS A 37 -2.36 14.85 -15.54
N ASP A 38 -1.91 13.59 -15.60
CA ASP A 38 -2.67 12.46 -16.14
C ASP A 38 -3.44 11.72 -15.03
N VAL A 39 -3.25 12.13 -13.77
CA VAL A 39 -3.88 11.56 -12.59
C VAL A 39 -4.78 12.63 -11.95
N PRO A 40 -6.08 12.34 -11.73
CA PRO A 40 -6.95 13.24 -10.99
C PRO A 40 -6.40 13.59 -9.61
N GLU A 41 -6.63 14.81 -9.12
CA GLU A 41 -6.22 15.17 -7.75
C GLU A 41 -7.09 14.49 -6.67
N SER A 42 -8.27 14.00 -7.05
CA SER A 42 -9.21 13.29 -6.18
C SER A 42 -10.19 12.45 -7.00
N ILE A 43 -10.92 11.57 -6.33
CA ILE A 43 -12.03 10.80 -6.91
C ILE A 43 -13.33 11.44 -6.45
N GLU A 44 -14.02 12.13 -7.37
CA GLU A 44 -15.12 13.06 -7.06
C GLU A 44 -16.21 12.42 -6.17
N PHE A 45 -16.73 11.25 -6.56
CA PHE A 45 -17.80 10.58 -5.79
C PHE A 45 -17.35 10.19 -4.38
N ALA A 46 -16.07 9.89 -4.19
CA ALA A 46 -15.55 9.50 -2.88
C ALA A 46 -15.25 10.71 -2.00
N SER A 47 -14.76 11.81 -2.60
CA SER A 47 -14.61 13.07 -1.89
C SER A 47 -15.95 13.62 -1.41
N GLU A 48 -17.00 13.47 -2.23
CA GLU A 48 -18.38 13.80 -1.84
C GLU A 48 -18.87 12.88 -0.70
N ALA A 49 -18.67 11.57 -0.82
CA ALA A 49 -19.13 10.59 0.18
C ALA A 49 -18.42 10.72 1.54
N LEU A 50 -17.14 11.05 1.54
CA LEU A 50 -16.31 11.19 2.75
C LEU A 50 -16.31 12.62 3.32
N ASP A 51 -16.94 13.57 2.61
CA ASP A 51 -16.92 15.02 2.91
C ASP A 51 -15.49 15.54 3.17
N ALA A 52 -14.55 15.08 2.35
CA ALA A 52 -13.12 15.33 2.53
C ALA A 52 -12.39 15.31 1.20
N LYS A 53 -11.20 15.93 1.18
CA LYS A 53 -10.22 15.75 0.10
C LYS A 53 -9.19 14.70 0.54
N PRO A 54 -8.49 14.05 -0.40
CA PRO A 54 -7.42 13.16 -0.02
C PRO A 54 -6.26 13.96 0.61
N ASP A 55 -5.71 13.43 1.70
CA ASP A 55 -4.51 13.94 2.36
C ASP A 55 -3.24 13.63 1.56
N ALA A 56 -3.28 12.54 0.79
CA ALA A 56 -2.17 12.12 -0.05
C ALA A 56 -2.66 11.39 -1.31
N VAL A 57 -1.97 11.65 -2.42
CA VAL A 57 -2.05 10.84 -3.64
C VAL A 57 -0.71 10.19 -3.88
N ASN A 58 -0.64 8.86 -3.78
CA ASN A 58 0.62 8.13 -3.92
C ASN A 58 0.66 7.31 -5.20
N LEU A 59 1.78 7.43 -5.90
CA LEU A 59 2.18 6.58 -7.00
C LEU A 59 2.93 5.36 -6.49
N TRP A 60 2.61 4.22 -7.09
CA TRP A 60 3.23 2.92 -6.85
C TRP A 60 3.71 2.33 -8.15
N ILE A 61 5.00 1.93 -8.22
CA ILE A 61 5.57 1.21 -9.36
C ILE A 61 6.49 0.12 -8.84
N GLY A 62 6.26 -1.12 -9.24
CA GLY A 62 7.13 -2.24 -8.88
C GLY A 62 6.88 -3.48 -9.74
N ASN A 63 7.51 -4.59 -9.36
CA ASN A 63 7.31 -5.91 -9.97
C ASN A 63 6.97 -6.99 -8.93
N GLU A 64 6.81 -8.24 -9.36
CA GLU A 64 6.40 -9.38 -8.53
C GLU A 64 7.29 -9.66 -7.30
N LYS A 65 8.51 -9.13 -7.26
CA LYS A 65 9.40 -9.25 -6.10
C LYS A 65 9.06 -8.30 -4.95
N SER A 66 8.20 -7.32 -5.19
CA SER A 66 7.87 -6.29 -4.22
C SER A 66 6.59 -6.64 -3.49
N THR A 67 6.70 -6.94 -2.20
CA THR A 67 5.58 -7.26 -1.32
C THR A 67 5.50 -6.26 -0.20
N THR A 68 4.30 -5.75 0.07
CA THR A 68 4.01 -4.99 1.29
C THR A 68 3.49 -5.98 2.34
N SER A 69 4.17 -6.06 3.47
CA SER A 69 3.82 -6.97 4.56
C SER A 69 2.49 -6.62 5.19
N MET A 70 1.92 -7.56 5.97
CA MET A 70 0.63 -7.37 6.62
C MET A 70 0.65 -6.17 7.57
N HIS A 71 -0.22 -5.20 7.35
CA HIS A 71 -0.36 -3.99 8.17
C HIS A 71 -1.79 -3.42 8.06
N LYS A 72 -2.07 -2.32 8.75
CA LYS A 72 -3.31 -1.56 8.62
C LYS A 72 -3.00 -0.06 8.65
N ASP A 73 -3.83 0.72 7.96
CA ASP A 73 -3.73 2.17 7.92
C ASP A 73 -4.92 2.83 8.60
N HIS A 74 -4.75 4.09 9.01
CA HIS A 74 -5.81 4.94 9.55
C HIS A 74 -6.46 5.80 8.45
N TYR A 75 -6.51 5.30 7.22
CA TYR A 75 -7.01 6.01 6.05
C TYR A 75 -8.11 5.22 5.35
N GLU A 76 -9.11 5.91 4.83
CA GLU A 76 -9.98 5.38 3.78
C GLU A 76 -9.19 5.39 2.47
N ASN A 77 -8.93 4.21 1.91
CA ASN A 77 -7.96 4.04 0.83
C ASN A 77 -8.66 3.62 -0.47
N LEU A 78 -8.61 4.50 -1.47
CA LEU A 78 -9.03 4.17 -2.84
C LEU A 78 -7.81 3.82 -3.67
N TYR A 79 -7.70 2.55 -4.07
CA TYR A 79 -6.54 2.00 -4.76
C TYR A 79 -6.89 1.72 -6.22
N ALA A 80 -6.37 2.53 -7.14
CA ALA A 80 -6.58 2.40 -8.57
C ALA A 80 -5.39 1.71 -9.24
N VAL A 81 -5.62 0.59 -9.93
CA VAL A 81 -4.57 -0.08 -10.71
C VAL A 81 -4.59 0.46 -12.13
N VAL A 82 -3.50 1.13 -12.51
CA VAL A 82 -3.36 1.78 -13.83
C VAL A 82 -2.79 0.80 -14.86
N ARG A 83 -1.95 -0.13 -14.41
CA ARG A 83 -1.36 -1.19 -15.25
C ARG A 83 -0.98 -2.39 -14.40
N GLY A 84 -1.19 -3.59 -14.92
CA GLY A 84 -0.83 -4.82 -14.23
C GLY A 84 -1.91 -5.28 -13.25
N CYS A 85 -1.49 -5.89 -12.14
CA CYS A 85 -2.42 -6.53 -11.21
C CYS A 85 -1.90 -6.45 -9.77
N LYS A 86 -2.80 -6.15 -8.84
CA LYS A 86 -2.55 -6.17 -7.39
C LYS A 86 -3.36 -7.28 -6.74
N ILE A 87 -2.73 -7.99 -5.80
CA ILE A 87 -3.35 -9.06 -5.02
C ILE A 87 -3.32 -8.65 -3.56
N PHE A 88 -4.50 -8.42 -2.98
CA PHE A 88 -4.68 -8.05 -1.58
C PHE A 88 -5.12 -9.29 -0.78
N THR A 89 -4.35 -9.62 0.25
CA THR A 89 -4.75 -10.57 1.29
C THR A 89 -5.27 -9.80 2.48
N LEU A 90 -6.54 -9.97 2.81
CA LEU A 90 -7.29 -9.07 3.70
C LEU A 90 -7.84 -9.80 4.94
N TYR A 91 -7.77 -9.11 6.07
CA TYR A 91 -8.51 -9.45 7.28
C TYR A 91 -9.22 -8.22 7.87
N PRO A 92 -10.45 -8.37 8.35
CA PRO A 92 -11.18 -7.24 8.92
C PRO A 92 -10.61 -6.84 10.30
N PRO A 93 -10.87 -5.60 10.78
CA PRO A 93 -10.29 -5.08 12.02
C PRO A 93 -10.54 -5.93 13.27
N ASN A 94 -11.66 -6.67 13.32
CA ASN A 94 -12.00 -7.55 14.44
C ASN A 94 -11.08 -8.79 14.56
N TYR A 95 -10.13 -8.97 13.65
CA TYR A 95 -9.12 -10.04 13.68
C TYR A 95 -7.85 -9.68 14.46
N TYR A 96 -7.77 -8.47 15.00
CA TYR A 96 -6.67 -8.02 15.87
C TYR A 96 -6.20 -9.06 16.92
N PRO A 97 -7.08 -9.81 17.64
CA PRO A 97 -6.62 -10.80 18.62
C PRO A 97 -5.75 -11.93 18.01
N PHE A 98 -5.93 -12.21 16.73
CA PHE A 98 -5.22 -13.24 15.98
C PHE A 98 -3.98 -12.68 15.27
N LEU A 99 -4.11 -11.46 14.72
CA LEU A 99 -3.06 -10.69 14.09
C LEU A 99 -2.32 -9.87 15.14
N LYS A 100 -1.57 -10.56 16.01
CA LYS A 100 -0.80 -9.90 17.07
C LYS A 100 0.32 -9.07 16.47
N GLU A 101 0.31 -7.78 16.79
CA GLU A 101 1.45 -6.89 16.64
C GLU A 101 2.46 -7.20 17.74
N TRP A 102 3.72 -7.39 17.35
CA TRP A 102 4.85 -7.60 18.26
C TRP A 102 5.69 -6.33 18.31
N GLU A 103 6.23 -6.01 19.47
CA GLU A 103 7.21 -4.93 19.58
C GLU A 103 8.52 -5.35 18.90
N ILE A 104 8.88 -4.65 17.84
CA ILE A 104 10.15 -4.83 17.13
C ILE A 104 11.04 -3.61 17.32
N ILE A 105 12.36 -3.84 17.31
CA ILE A 105 13.36 -2.77 17.27
C ILE A 105 13.88 -2.71 15.83
N PRO A 106 13.53 -1.67 15.04
CA PRO A 106 14.00 -1.57 13.67
C PRO A 106 15.52 -1.31 13.64
N GLU A 107 16.21 -1.97 12.71
CA GLU A 107 17.68 -1.88 12.56
C GLU A 107 18.15 -0.47 12.11
N ILE A 108 17.24 0.36 11.61
CA ILE A 108 17.53 1.69 11.04
C ILE A 108 17.52 2.80 12.13
N ASN A 109 17.24 2.45 13.39
CA ASN A 109 17.33 3.43 14.47
C ASN A 109 18.78 3.87 14.68
N ASP A 110 19.08 5.15 14.38
CA ASP A 110 20.37 5.85 14.56
C ASP A 110 20.80 5.95 16.06
N GLY A 111 20.79 4.83 16.79
CA GLY A 111 21.20 4.71 18.18
C GLY A 111 20.12 5.00 19.22
N GLN A 112 18.88 5.34 18.84
CA GLN A 112 17.77 5.46 19.79
C GLN A 112 16.93 4.18 19.83
N PRO A 113 16.82 3.49 20.98
CA PRO A 113 15.95 2.35 21.10
C PRO A 113 14.48 2.80 21.07
N MET A 114 13.86 2.72 19.90
CA MET A 114 12.41 2.85 19.73
C MET A 114 11.85 1.49 19.35
N THR A 115 10.80 1.04 20.03
CA THR A 115 10.02 -0.12 19.62
C THR A 115 8.84 0.32 18.76
N LEU A 116 8.51 -0.47 17.74
CA LEU A 116 7.31 -0.28 16.93
C LEU A 116 6.45 -1.55 17.01
N PRO A 117 5.13 -1.43 17.20
CA PRO A 117 4.23 -2.57 17.02
C PRO A 117 4.19 -2.94 15.54
N TRP A 118 4.49 -4.20 15.21
CA TRP A 118 4.43 -4.70 13.83
C TRP A 118 3.96 -6.15 13.75
N ILE A 119 3.23 -6.49 12.70
CA ILE A 119 2.87 -7.89 12.44
C ILE A 119 4.08 -8.57 11.79
N THR A 120 4.85 -9.27 12.61
CA THR A 120 6.12 -9.90 12.19
C THR A 120 5.94 -11.21 11.44
N ALA A 121 4.75 -11.80 11.49
CA ALA A 121 4.46 -13.06 10.84
C ALA A 121 3.66 -12.83 9.56
N ASP A 122 4.16 -13.36 8.44
CA ASP A 122 3.32 -13.59 7.27
C ASP A 122 2.13 -14.44 7.72
N PRO A 123 0.87 -14.10 7.38
CA PRO A 123 -0.29 -14.93 7.69
C PRO A 123 -0.10 -16.42 7.37
N GLU A 124 0.67 -16.73 6.33
CA GLU A 124 1.01 -18.11 5.93
C GLU A 124 1.90 -18.84 6.94
N ASN A 125 2.67 -18.11 7.75
CA ASN A 125 3.58 -18.63 8.77
C ASN A 125 3.04 -18.50 10.19
N LEU A 126 1.86 -17.90 10.38
CA LEU A 126 1.18 -17.89 11.67
C LEU A 126 0.75 -19.33 11.98
N GLN A 127 1.44 -19.99 12.92
CA GLN A 127 1.06 -21.29 13.50
C GLN A 127 -0.23 -21.18 14.34
N ARG A 128 -1.31 -20.69 13.74
CA ARG A 128 -2.62 -20.50 14.39
C ARG A 128 -3.72 -20.80 13.41
N ASP A 129 -4.85 -21.25 13.96
CA ASP A 129 -6.14 -21.39 13.26
C ASP A 129 -6.71 -20.01 12.89
N LEU A 130 -5.98 -19.23 12.08
CA LEU A 130 -6.57 -18.09 11.39
C LEU A 130 -7.56 -18.64 10.37
N PRO A 131 -8.81 -18.15 10.35
CA PRO A 131 -9.71 -18.52 9.28
C PRO A 131 -9.18 -17.93 7.96
N PRO A 132 -9.61 -18.46 6.81
CA PRO A 132 -9.07 -18.03 5.52
C PRO A 132 -9.20 -16.52 5.31
N PRO A 133 -8.18 -15.85 4.75
CA PRO A 133 -8.26 -14.43 4.41
C PRO A 133 -9.26 -14.19 3.29
N LEU A 134 -9.73 -12.95 3.17
CA LEU A 134 -10.38 -12.50 1.93
C LEU A 134 -9.28 -12.15 0.92
N ILE A 135 -9.40 -12.64 -0.30
CA ILE A 135 -8.49 -12.31 -1.40
C ILE A 135 -9.20 -11.40 -2.38
N ALA A 136 -8.65 -10.22 -2.62
CA ALA A 136 -9.10 -9.31 -3.67
C ALA A 136 -8.01 -9.19 -4.74
N VAL A 137 -8.35 -9.55 -5.97
CA VAL A 137 -7.51 -9.34 -7.15
C VAL A 137 -8.05 -8.09 -7.85
N VAL A 138 -7.19 -7.09 -8.00
CA VAL A 138 -7.53 -5.78 -8.56
C VAL A 138 -6.75 -5.63 -9.86
N GLU A 139 -7.47 -5.63 -10.97
CA GLU A 139 -6.89 -5.64 -12.32
C GLU A 139 -6.74 -4.23 -12.88
N GLU A 140 -6.07 -4.13 -14.03
CA GLU A 140 -5.91 -2.89 -14.76
C GLU A 140 -7.27 -2.21 -15.06
N GLY A 141 -7.41 -0.95 -14.62
CA GLY A 141 -8.63 -0.16 -14.77
C GLY A 141 -9.57 -0.23 -13.57
N ASP A 142 -9.34 -1.13 -12.62
CA ASP A 142 -10.16 -1.25 -11.42
C ASP A 142 -9.82 -0.18 -10.37
N LEU A 143 -10.87 0.21 -9.63
CA LEU A 143 -10.76 1.00 -8.41
C LEU A 143 -11.22 0.13 -7.22
N PHE A 144 -10.30 -0.13 -6.31
CA PHE A 144 -10.56 -0.90 -5.10
C PHE A 144 -10.68 0.02 -3.88
N TYR A 145 -11.79 -0.07 -3.15
CA TYR A 145 -11.95 0.60 -1.86
C TYR A 145 -11.51 -0.34 -0.74
N LEU A 146 -10.44 0.04 -0.06
CA LEU A 146 -9.92 -0.60 1.14
C LEU A 146 -10.29 0.26 2.36
N PRO A 147 -11.26 -0.18 3.18
CA PRO A 147 -11.70 0.61 4.32
C PRO A 147 -10.61 0.77 5.37
N SER A 148 -10.68 1.86 6.14
CA SER A 148 -9.76 2.12 7.24
C SER A 148 -9.67 0.94 8.22
N LEU A 149 -8.48 0.76 8.80
CA LEU A 149 -8.12 -0.28 9.77
C LEU A 149 -8.16 -1.73 9.27
N TRP A 150 -8.48 -1.98 8.00
CA TRP A 150 -8.39 -3.32 7.44
C TRP A 150 -6.93 -3.77 7.34
N TYR A 151 -6.67 -4.98 7.83
CA TYR A 151 -5.38 -5.61 7.71
C TYR A 151 -5.19 -6.09 6.28
N HIS A 152 -4.07 -5.74 5.68
CA HIS A 152 -3.77 -6.08 4.30
C HIS A 152 -2.29 -6.38 4.07
N LYS A 153 -2.01 -7.49 3.36
CA LYS A 153 -0.75 -7.80 2.67
C LYS A 153 -0.98 -7.58 1.18
N VAL A 154 -0.03 -6.95 0.50
CA VAL A 154 -0.19 -6.58 -0.91
C VAL A 154 0.94 -7.18 -1.73
N GLU A 155 0.56 -7.93 -2.74
CA GLU A 155 1.43 -8.49 -3.76
C GLU A 155 1.01 -7.95 -5.13
N GLN A 156 1.82 -8.22 -6.15
CA GLN A 156 1.54 -7.80 -7.52
C GLN A 156 2.07 -8.82 -8.51
N ASP A 157 1.44 -8.91 -9.68
CA ASP A 157 1.86 -9.82 -10.74
C ASP A 157 2.54 -9.05 -11.87
N GLY A 158 3.85 -9.27 -12.04
CA GLY A 158 4.66 -8.56 -13.01
C GLY A 158 4.79 -7.07 -12.74
N PHE A 159 5.22 -6.34 -13.78
CA PHE A 159 5.32 -4.88 -13.75
C PHE A 159 3.94 -4.25 -13.53
N THR A 160 3.79 -3.56 -12.40
CA THR A 160 2.51 -2.99 -11.95
C THR A 160 2.66 -1.52 -11.62
N VAL A 161 1.69 -0.72 -12.06
CA VAL A 161 1.56 0.71 -11.76
C VAL A 161 0.20 0.94 -11.12
N ALA A 162 0.19 1.61 -9.97
CA ALA A 162 -1.04 1.96 -9.28
C ALA A 162 -0.95 3.36 -8.68
N VAL A 163 -2.11 3.97 -8.47
CA VAL A 163 -2.26 5.22 -7.73
C VAL A 163 -3.25 4.97 -6.61
N ASN A 164 -2.95 5.44 -5.40
CA ASN A 164 -3.91 5.40 -4.32
C ASN A 164 -4.18 6.80 -3.74
N TYR A 165 -5.39 6.97 -3.25
CA TYR A 165 -5.87 8.19 -2.60
C TYR A 165 -6.18 7.86 -1.15
N TRP A 166 -5.54 8.57 -0.23
CA TRP A 166 -5.75 8.43 1.21
C TRP A 166 -6.58 9.58 1.72
N TYR A 167 -7.70 9.28 2.36
CA TYR A 167 -8.54 10.22 3.09
C TYR A 167 -8.48 9.86 4.57
N ASP A 168 -8.21 10.82 5.46
CA ASP A 168 -8.12 10.54 6.89
C ASP A 168 -9.40 9.89 7.39
N MET A 169 -9.27 8.94 8.30
CA MET A 169 -10.43 8.27 8.86
C MET A 169 -11.19 9.20 9.81
N HIS A 170 -12.52 9.13 9.80
CA HIS A 170 -13.33 9.87 10.76
C HIS A 170 -13.30 9.19 12.13
N PHE A 171 -12.66 9.83 13.10
CA PHE A 171 -12.78 9.45 14.52
C PHE A 171 -14.09 10.04 15.05
N GLY A 172 -15.16 9.25 15.04
CA GLY A 172 -16.48 9.69 15.50
C GLY A 172 -16.43 10.39 16.87
N CYS A 173 -17.21 11.45 17.01
CA CYS A 173 -17.46 12.18 18.26
C CYS A 173 -18.83 11.86 18.86
#